data_AF-A0A7V9GTQ7-F1
#
_entry.id   AF-A0A7V9GTQ7-F1
#
_cell.length_a   1.000
_cell.length_b   1.000
_cell.length_c   1.000
_cell.angle_alpha   90.00
_cell.angle_beta   90.00
_cell.angle_gamma   90.00
#
_symmetry.space_group_name_H-M   'P 1'
#
loop_
_entity.id
_entity.type
_entity.pdbx_description
1 polymer ?
#
loop_
_entity_poly.entity_id
_entity_poly.type
_entity_poly.pdbx_seq_one_letter_code
_entity_poly.pdbx_strand_id
1 'polypeptide(L)'
;SKTLFAVDELSGFIAAVALVRPQGMHGMTPKSVKKKLKAPSFAAAVNREEMRTAADELGVDFDEHLAFVIAAMEARAEELGLEGSGS
;
A
#
# COMPACT_ATOMS: atom_id res chain seq x y z
N SER A 1 17.34 9.37 -4.60
CA SER A 1 16.50 10.29 -3.79
C SER A 1 15.75 9.45 -2.77
N LYS A 2 15.62 9.91 -1.50
CA LYS A 2 14.83 9.20 -0.47
C LYS A 2 13.37 8.96 -0.90
N THR A 3 12.82 9.86 -1.71
CA THR A 3 11.47 9.77 -2.27
C THR A 3 11.22 8.52 -3.11
N LEU A 4 12.22 8.04 -3.87
CA LEU A 4 12.05 6.80 -4.65
C LEU A 4 11.92 5.57 -3.72
N PHE A 5 12.62 5.58 -2.58
CA PHE A 5 12.56 4.52 -1.57
C PHE A 5 11.23 4.53 -0.80
N ALA A 6 10.72 5.71 -0.43
CA ALA A 6 9.46 5.82 0.31
C ALA A 6 8.23 5.41 -0.50
N VAL A 7 8.18 5.81 -1.77
CA VAL A 7 7.11 5.38 -2.68
C VAL A 7 7.19 3.88 -2.91
N ASP A 8 8.39 3.32 -3.05
CA ASP A 8 8.59 1.87 -3.23
C ASP A 8 8.09 1.07 -2.02
N GLU A 9 8.35 1.55 -0.79
CA GLU A 9 7.94 0.84 0.42
C GLU A 9 6.41 0.83 0.63
N LEU A 10 5.73 1.97 0.45
CA LEU A 10 4.27 2.01 0.56
C LEU A 10 3.60 1.18 -0.54
N SER A 11 4.06 1.29 -1.78
CA SER A 11 3.54 0.53 -2.92
C SER A 11 3.73 -0.98 -2.72
N GLY A 12 4.93 -1.40 -2.27
CA GLY A 12 5.24 -2.78 -1.95
C GLY A 12 4.39 -3.33 -0.80
N PHE A 13 4.13 -2.52 0.22
CA PHE A 13 3.23 -2.90 1.30
C PHE A 13 1.79 -3.07 0.81
N ILE A 14 1.27 -2.14 0.01
CA ILE A 14 -0.08 -2.24 -0.57
C ILE A 14 -0.20 -3.47 -1.47
N ALA A 15 0.82 -3.78 -2.29
CA ALA A 15 0.87 -4.99 -3.10
C ALA A 15 0.80 -6.25 -2.23
N ALA A 16 1.57 -6.31 -1.13
CA ALA A 16 1.50 -7.41 -0.19
C ALA A 16 0.10 -7.55 0.44
N VAL A 17 -0.58 -6.43 0.74
CA VAL A 17 -1.97 -6.46 1.21
C VAL A 17 -2.90 -7.03 0.14
N ALA A 18 -2.72 -6.68 -1.13
CA ALA A 18 -3.52 -7.21 -2.24
C ALA A 18 -3.33 -8.73 -2.40
N LEU A 19 -2.08 -9.21 -2.34
CA LEU A 19 -1.75 -10.63 -2.52
C LEU A 19 -2.39 -11.56 -1.49
N VAL A 20 -2.75 -11.04 -0.31
CA VAL A 20 -3.43 -11.83 0.75
C VAL A 20 -4.95 -11.63 0.77
N ARG A 21 -5.51 -10.85 -0.16
CA ARG A 21 -6.95 -10.64 -0.30
C ARG A 21 -7.48 -11.48 -1.47
N PRO A 22 -8.64 -12.14 -1.32
CA PRO A 22 -9.28 -12.83 -2.44
C PRO A 22 -9.65 -11.88 -3.59
N GLN A 23 -9.98 -10.63 -3.28
CA GLN A 23 -10.31 -9.58 -4.27
C GLN A 23 -9.09 -8.79 -4.77
N GLY A 24 -7.86 -9.15 -4.38
CA GLY A 24 -6.66 -8.42 -4.84
C GLY A 24 -6.68 -6.93 -4.47
N MET A 25 -6.59 -6.05 -5.47
CA MET A 25 -6.76 -4.59 -5.36
C MET A 25 -8.24 -4.16 -5.32
N HIS A 26 -9.15 -4.95 -5.88
CA HIS A 26 -10.54 -4.55 -6.05
C HIS A 26 -11.20 -4.21 -4.70
N GLY A 27 -11.75 -2.99 -4.61
CA GLY A 27 -12.39 -2.47 -3.40
C GLY A 27 -11.45 -2.29 -2.21
N MET A 28 -10.14 -2.17 -2.45
CA MET A 28 -9.18 -1.83 -1.40
C MET A 28 -9.41 -0.40 -0.91
N THR A 29 -9.30 -0.18 0.40
CA THR A 29 -9.45 1.14 1.01
C THR A 29 -8.26 1.45 1.91
N PRO A 30 -7.98 2.72 2.25
CA PRO A 30 -6.96 3.07 3.24
C PRO A 30 -7.17 2.32 4.57
N LYS A 31 -8.41 2.04 4.96
CA LYS A 31 -8.73 1.25 6.16
C LYS A 31 -8.21 -0.19 6.07
N SER A 32 -8.31 -0.83 4.90
CA SER A 32 -7.79 -2.18 4.66
C SER A 32 -6.28 -2.24 4.88
N VAL A 33 -5.55 -1.26 4.36
CA VAL A 33 -4.09 -1.14 4.49
C VAL A 33 -3.69 -0.79 5.91
N LYS A 34 -4.34 0.19 6.54
CA LYS A 34 -4.09 0.56 7.95
C LYS A 34 -4.33 -0.59 8.92
N LYS A 35 -5.30 -1.48 8.66
CA LYS A 35 -5.50 -2.69 9.47
C LYS A 35 -4.27 -3.60 9.43
N LYS A 36 -3.63 -3.73 8.26
CA LYS A 36 -2.41 -4.53 8.09
C LYS A 36 -1.17 -3.84 8.66
N LEU A 37 -1.07 -2.52 8.59
CA LEU A 37 0.01 -1.76 9.25
C LEU A 37 0.04 -2.02 10.75
N LYS A 38 -1.12 -2.24 11.39
CA LYS A 38 -1.22 -2.58 12.82
C LYS A 38 -0.82 -4.02 13.17
N ALA A 39 -0.55 -4.88 12.18
CA ALA A 39 -0.12 -6.26 12.40
C ALA A 39 1.41 -6.34 12.18
N PRO A 40 2.25 -6.36 13.23
CA PRO A 40 3.71 -6.31 13.10
C PRO A 40 4.29 -7.50 12.34
N SER A 41 3.66 -8.68 12.48
CA SER A 41 4.05 -9.90 11.78
C SER A 41 3.78 -9.87 10.27
N PHE A 42 2.88 -9.00 9.81
CA PHE A 42 2.59 -8.85 8.40
C PHE A 42 3.63 -7.93 7.76
N ALA A 43 4.31 -8.41 6.70
CA ALA A 43 5.41 -7.70 6.06
C ALA A 43 6.43 -7.16 7.10
N ALA A 44 6.98 -8.06 7.91
CA ALA A 44 7.81 -7.71 9.08
C ALA A 44 9.07 -6.89 8.74
N ALA A 45 9.53 -6.94 7.48
CA ALA A 45 10.66 -6.17 6.99
C ALA A 45 10.34 -4.68 6.74
N VAL A 46 9.07 -4.28 6.78
CA VAL A 46 8.65 -2.89 6.48
C VAL A 46 8.80 -1.98 7.70
N ASN A 47 9.42 -0.83 7.47
CA ASN A 47 9.57 0.24 8.45
C ASN A 47 8.35 1.17 8.41
N ARG A 48 7.41 0.91 9.33
CA ARG A 48 6.14 1.64 9.43
C ARG A 48 6.33 3.11 9.83
N GLU A 49 7.39 3.44 10.56
CA GLU A 49 7.71 4.81 10.95
C GLU A 49 8.26 5.60 9.77
N GLU A 50 9.15 5.01 8.97
CA GLU A 50 9.66 5.63 7.75
C GLU A 50 8.55 5.89 6.73
N MET A 51 7.61 4.95 6.58
CA MET A 51 6.45 5.12 5.68
C MET A 51 5.58 6.33 6.06
N ARG A 52 5.39 6.58 7.36
CA ARG A 52 4.63 7.76 7.85
C ARG A 52 5.45 9.04 7.67
N THR A 53 6.71 9.00 8.11
CA THR A 53 7.64 10.13 8.00
C THR A 53 7.77 10.60 6.55
N ALA A 54 7.79 9.67 5.59
CA ALA A 54 7.90 10.04 4.19
C ALA A 54 6.67 10.77 3.64
N ALA A 55 5.46 10.42 4.09
CA ALA A 55 4.25 11.19 3.75
C ALA A 55 4.31 12.60 4.35
N ASP A 56 4.77 12.71 5.60
CA ASP A 56 4.96 14.00 6.27
C ASP A 56 6.03 14.85 5.57
N GLU A 57 7.16 14.27 5.16
CA GLU A 57 8.22 14.95 4.38
C GLU A 57 7.74 15.42 3.01
N LEU A 58 6.78 14.71 2.41
CA LEU A 58 6.10 15.12 1.18
C LEU A 58 5.01 16.17 1.40
N GLY A 59 4.68 16.48 2.66
CA GLY A 59 3.62 17.43 3.02
C GLY A 59 2.22 16.95 2.66
N VAL A 60 2.00 15.64 2.57
CA VAL A 60 0.71 15.03 2.25
C VAL A 60 0.14 14.29 3.45
N ASP A 61 -1.17 14.32 3.62
CA ASP A 61 -1.82 13.48 4.63
C ASP A 61 -1.64 11.99 4.29
N PHE A 62 -1.38 11.17 5.30
CA PHE A 62 -1.09 9.75 5.08
C PHE A 62 -2.30 8.98 4.52
N ASP A 63 -3.53 9.35 4.90
CA ASP A 63 -4.74 8.71 4.36
C ASP A 63 -5.00 9.14 2.91
N GLU A 64 -4.75 10.41 2.57
CA GLU A 64 -4.79 10.89 1.20
C GLU A 64 -3.73 10.20 0.33
N HIS A 65 -2.51 10.03 0.86
CA HIS A 65 -1.43 9.34 0.17
C HIS A 65 -1.77 7.86 -0.07
N LEU A 66 -2.34 7.17 0.93
CA LEU A 66 -2.86 5.82 0.78
C LEU A 66 -3.93 5.75 -0.30
N ALA A 67 -4.91 6.65 -0.28
CA ALA A 67 -5.99 6.66 -1.26
C ALA A 67 -5.45 6.86 -2.68
N PHE A 68 -4.50 7.76 -2.85
CA PHE A 68 -3.85 8.03 -4.13
C PHE A 68 -3.11 6.79 -4.66
N VAL A 69 -2.26 6.16 -3.85
CA VAL A 69 -1.48 4.98 -4.28
C VAL A 69 -2.39 3.78 -4.55
N ILE A 70 -3.41 3.56 -3.72
CA ILE A 70 -4.41 2.50 -3.94
C ILE A 70 -5.10 2.69 -5.28
N ALA A 71 -5.61 3.90 -5.59
CA ALA A 71 -6.30 4.17 -6.83
C ALA A 71 -5.38 3.96 -8.05
N ALA A 72 -4.13 4.42 -7.96
CA ALA A 72 -3.13 4.23 -9.02
C ALA A 72 -2.81 2.76 -9.27
N MET A 73 -2.70 1.95 -8.21
CA MET A 73 -2.43 0.52 -8.31
C MET A 73 -3.65 -0.28 -8.76
N GLU A 74 -4.87 0.09 -8.32
CA GLU A 74 -6.11 -0.58 -8.72
C GLU A 74 -6.37 -0.40 -10.22
N ALA A 75 -6.11 0.80 -10.76
CA ALA A 75 -6.20 1.07 -12.21
C ALA A 75 -5.26 0.22 -13.07
N ARG A 76 -4.24 -0.40 -12.46
CA ARG A 76 -3.22 -1.22 -13.12
C ARG A 76 -3.14 -2.63 -12.51
N ALA A 77 -4.20 -3.07 -11.83
CA ALA A 77 -4.17 -4.30 -11.06
C ALA A 77 -3.85 -5.53 -11.94
N GLU A 78 -4.39 -5.60 -13.15
CA GLU A 78 -4.08 -6.66 -14.12
C GLU A 78 -2.59 -6.70 -14.49
N GLU A 79 -2.03 -5.56 -14.92
CA GLU A 79 -0.61 -5.42 -15.29
C GLU A 79 0.33 -5.79 -14.14
N LEU A 80 -0.08 -5.49 -12.91
CA LEU A 80 0.68 -5.75 -11.69
C LEU A 80 0.46 -7.17 -11.13
N GLY A 81 -0.47 -7.96 -11.69
CA GLY A 81 -0.83 -9.28 -11.19
C GLY A 81 -1.57 -9.25 -9.84
N LEU A 82 -2.35 -8.20 -9.57
CA LEU A 82 -3.00 -7.91 -8.29
C LEU A 82 -4.54 -7.91 -8.36
N GLU A 83 -5.19 -8.51 -9.36
CA GLU A 83 -6.67 -8.57 -9.44
C GLU A 83 -7.31 -9.49 -8.38
N GLY A 84 -6.52 -10.35 -7.76
CA GLY A 84 -6.99 -11.39 -6.84
C GLY A 84 -7.24 -12.70 -7.56
N SER A 85 -7.39 -13.78 -6.80
CA SER A 85 -7.62 -15.13 -7.33
C SER A 85 -9.10 -15.48 -7.47
N GLY A 86 -9.99 -14.53 -7.17
CA GLY A 86 -11.45 -14.69 -7.23
C GLY A 86 -12.12 -14.15 -8.49
N SER A 87 -11.35 -13.76 -9.51
CA SER A 87 -11.85 -13.34 -10.83
C SER A 87 -12.16 -14.53 -11.73
#